data_AF-J4IQS4-F1
#
_entry.id   AF-J4IQS4-F1
#
_cell.length_a   1.000
_cell.length_b   1.000
_cell.length_c   1.000
_cell.angle_alpha   90.00
_cell.angle_beta   90.00
_cell.angle_gamma   90.00
#
_symmetry.space_group_name_H-M   'P 1'
#
loop_
_entity.id
_entity.type
_entity.pdbx_description
1 polymer ?
#
loop_
_entity_poly.entity_id
_entity_poly.type
_entity_poly.pdbx_seq_one_letter_code
_entity_poly.pdbx_strand_id
1 'polypeptide(L)' 'MSQDHSEEIVATVHLSREALRLAYKTTCDALRNWPGGDPLEQQFLAESKDQLFRCLLEQSFELEAG' A
#
# COMPACT_ATOMS: atom_id res chain seq x y z
N MET A 1 3.88 33.61 -19.92
CA MET A 1 4.26 32.32 -19.32
C MET A 1 3.04 31.86 -18.54
N SER A 2 2.16 31.08 -19.16
CA SER A 2 0.97 30.56 -18.47
C SER A 2 1.43 29.44 -17.54
N GLN A 3 1.39 29.67 -16.23
CA GLN A 3 1.62 28.60 -15.28
C GLN A 3 0.37 27.72 -15.28
N ASP A 4 0.45 26.56 -15.92
CA ASP A 4 -0.55 25.52 -15.81
C ASP A 4 -0.47 24.93 -14.40
N HIS A 5 -1.24 25.49 -13.48
CA HIS A 5 -1.52 24.86 -12.19
C HIS A 5 -2.60 23.81 -12.44
N SER A 6 -2.22 22.68 -13.04
CA SER A 6 -3.05 21.49 -12.93
C SER A 6 -3.13 21.18 -11.44
N GLU A 7 -4.26 21.54 -10.82
CA GLU A 7 -4.48 21.30 -9.39
C GLU A 7 -4.24 19.82 -9.12
N GLU A 8 -3.19 19.51 -8.33
CA GLU A 8 -2.86 18.14 -7.98
C GLU A 8 -4.04 17.56 -7.19
N ILE A 9 -4.70 16.55 -7.76
CA ILE A 9 -5.80 15.86 -7.09
C ILE A 9 -5.18 14.92 -6.06
N VAL A 10 -5.09 15.38 -4.82
CA VAL A 10 -4.66 14.57 -3.68
C VAL A 10 -5.83 13.73 -3.19
N ALA A 11 -5.66 12.40 -3.20
CA ALA A 11 -6.60 11.46 -2.61
C ALA A 11 -6.00 10.84 -1.34
N THR A 12 -6.79 10.78 -0.27
CA THR A 12 -6.39 10.15 1.00
C THR A 12 -7.19 8.87 1.22
N VAL A 13 -6.52 7.82 1.69
CA VAL A 13 -7.16 6.55 2.06
C VAL A 13 -6.92 6.30 3.55
N HIS A 14 -7.99 5.99 4.28
CA HIS A 14 -7.94 5.59 5.68
C HIS A 14 -8.36 4.13 5.80
N LEU A 15 -7.54 3.34 6.50
CA LEU A 15 -7.80 1.92 6.75
C LEU A 15 -7.84 1.68 8.25
N SER A 16 -8.83 0.89 8.70
CA SER A 16 -8.75 0.27 10.03
C SER A 16 -7.58 -0.72 10.06
N ARG A 17 -7.14 -1.11 11.26
CA ARG A 17 -6.06 -2.10 11.40
C ARG A 17 -6.43 -3.43 10.73
N GLU A 18 -7.69 -3.84 10.83
CA GLU A 18 -8.20 -5.06 10.20
C GLU A 18 -8.20 -4.94 8.68
N ALA A 19 -8.58 -3.77 8.14
CA ALA A 19 -8.53 -3.51 6.71
C ALA A 19 -7.08 -3.47 6.19
N LEU A 20 -6.16 -2.89 6.94
CA LEU A 20 -4.73 -2.86 6.61
C LEU A 20 -4.13 -4.27 6.61
N ARG A 21 -4.48 -5.11 7.59
CA ARG A 21 -4.11 -6.54 7.62
C ARG A 21 -4.67 -7.30 6.42
N LEU A 22 -5.93 -7.04 6.07
CA LEU A 22 -6.57 -7.67 4.93
C LEU A 22 -5.87 -7.26 3.62
N ALA A 23 -5.59 -5.97 3.43
CA ALA A 23 -4.86 -5.46 2.27
C ALA A 23 -3.49 -6.14 2.13
N TYR A 24 -2.71 -6.20 3.21
CA TYR A 24 -1.43 -6.90 3.21
C TYR A 24 -1.56 -8.38 2.81
N LYS A 25 -2.53 -9.08 3.40
CA LYS A 25 -2.80 -10.50 3.09
C LYS A 25 -3.16 -10.68 1.62
N THR A 26 -4.09 -9.90 1.09
CA THR A 26 -4.54 -10.05 -0.30
C THR A 26 -3.43 -9.71 -1.29
N THR A 27 -2.57 -8.74 -0.98
CA THR A 27 -1.38 -8.44 -1.79
C THR A 27 -0.39 -9.61 -1.79
N CYS A 28 -0.14 -10.24 -0.64
CA CYS A 28 0.70 -11.44 -0.56
C CYS A 28 0.09 -12.62 -1.34
N ASP A 29 -1.22 -12.81 -1.23
CA ASP A 29 -1.93 -13.87 -1.94
C ASP A 29 -1.86 -13.62 -3.47
N ALA A 30 -1.98 -12.37 -3.91
CA ALA A 30 -1.83 -11.99 -5.31
C ALA A 30 -0.41 -12.27 -5.82
N LEU A 31 0.64 -11.85 -5.12
CA LEU A 31 2.04 -12.13 -5.49
C LEU A 31 2.36 -13.63 -5.57
N ARG A 32 1.68 -14.46 -4.77
CA ARG A 32 1.91 -15.90 -4.74
C ARG A 32 1.16 -16.65 -5.84
N ASN A 33 -0.08 -16.24 -6.10
CA ASN A 33 -1.02 -17.05 -6.87
C ASN A 33 -1.30 -16.47 -8.26
N TRP A 34 -1.05 -15.18 -8.48
CA TRP A 34 -1.18 -14.60 -9.81
C TRP A 34 0.12 -14.85 -10.59
N PRO A 35 0.08 -15.55 -11.73
CA PRO A 35 1.26 -15.75 -12.59
C PRO A 35 1.85 -14.44 -13.14
N GLY A 36 1.16 -13.32 -12.90
CA GLY A 36 1.52 -11.98 -13.32
C GLY A 36 1.02 -11.63 -14.71
N GLY A 37 1.62 -10.58 -15.25
CA GLY A 37 1.29 -9.95 -16.51
C GLY A 37 2.41 -8.99 -16.87
N ASP A 38 2.17 -7.70 -16.72
CA ASP A 38 3.21 -6.68 -16.89
C ASP A 38 4.25 -6.78 -15.74
N PRO A 39 5.57 -6.86 -16.03
CA PRO A 39 6.62 -6.78 -15.02
C PRO A 39 6.50 -5.56 -14.09
N LEU A 40 6.02 -4.41 -14.59
CA LEU A 40 5.81 -3.21 -13.79
C LEU A 40 4.69 -3.40 -12.75
N GLU A 41 3.60 -4.07 -13.12
CA GLU A 41 2.53 -4.39 -12.18
C GLU A 41 3.02 -5.31 -11.05
N GLN A 42 3.88 -6.28 -11.39
CA GLN A 42 4.48 -7.18 -10.39
C GLN A 42 5.43 -6.44 -9.44
N GLN A 43 6.23 -5.51 -9.97
CA GLN A 43 7.08 -4.67 -9.14
C GLN A 43 6.24 -3.79 -8.21
N PHE A 44 5.24 -3.11 -8.74
CA PHE A 44 4.35 -2.26 -7.95
C PHE A 44 3.63 -3.04 -6.84
N LEU A 45 3.23 -4.28 -7.12
CA LEU A 45 2.59 -5.15 -6.14
C LEU A 45 3.57 -5.58 -5.03
N ALA A 46 4.83 -5.84 -5.37
CA ALA A 46 5.89 -6.13 -4.41
C ALA A 46 6.21 -4.93 -3.51
N GLU A 47 6.29 -3.73 -4.09
CA GLU A 47 6.49 -2.48 -3.35
C GLU A 47 5.29 -2.20 -2.41
N SER A 48 4.07 -2.41 -2.90
CA SER A 48 2.84 -2.27 -2.10
C SER A 48 2.85 -3.19 -0.88
N LYS A 49 3.28 -4.45 -1.05
CA LYS A 49 3.41 -5.41 0.06
C LYS A 49 4.36 -4.87 1.15
N ASP A 50 5.51 -4.32 0.75
CA ASP A 50 6.51 -3.81 1.70
C ASP A 50 6.01 -2.57 2.44
N GLN A 51 5.32 -1.64 1.75
CA GLN A 51 4.72 -0.47 2.39
C GLN A 51 3.59 -0.84 3.36
N LEU A 52 2.70 -1.76 2.97
CA LEU A 52 1.63 -2.25 3.86
C LEU A 52 2.20 -2.94 5.10
N PHE A 53 3.28 -3.71 4.95
CA PHE A 53 3.97 -4.34 6.08
C PHE A 53 4.57 -3.31 7.02
N ARG A 54 5.20 -2.26 6.48
CA ARG A 54 5.75 -1.16 7.27
C ARG A 54 4.67 -0.45 8.08
N CYS A 55 3.53 -0.11 7.48
CA CYS A 55 2.41 0.50 8.20
C CYS A 55 1.91 -0.41 9.34
N LEU A 56 1.86 -1.73 9.13
CA LEU A 56 1.48 -2.68 10.18
C LEU A 56 2.49 -2.72 11.34
N LEU A 57 3.79 -2.64 11.04
CA LEU A 57 4.83 -2.56 12.07
C LEU A 57 4.74 -1.27 12.87
N GLU A 58 4.63 -0.12 12.18
CA GLU A 58 4.49 1.19 12.82
C GLU A 58 3.28 1.21 13.76
N GLN A 59 2.12 0.71 13.31
CA GLN A 59 0.92 0.54 14.15
C GLN A 59 1.13 -0.42 15.33
N SER A 60 2.01 -1.42 15.21
CA SER A 60 2.27 -2.36 16.30
C SER A 60 3.15 -1.73 17.38
N PHE A 61 4.15 -0.92 16.99
CA PHE A 61 5.01 -0.21 17.93
C PHE A 61 4.30 0.96 18.63
N GLU A 62 3.39 1.67 17.94
CA GLU A 62 2.56 2.71 18.56
C GLU A 62 1.70 2.16 19.70
N LEU A 63 1.24 0.90 19.60
CA LEU A 63 0.48 0.23 20.65
C LEU A 63 1.31 -0.22 21.85
N GLU A 64 2.62 -0.42 21.69
CA GLU A 64 3.51 -0.82 22.80
C GLU A 64 4.00 0.40 23.61
N ALA A 65 3.91 1.60 23.06
CA ALA A 65 4.40 2.84 23.67
C ALA A 65 3.33 3.62 24.46
N GLY A 66 2.05 3.21 24.41
CA GLY A 66 0.92 3.85 25.11
C GLY A 66 0.28 2.95 26.15
#